data_AF-A0A6L7ILV4-F1
#
_entry.id   AF-A0A6L7ILV4-F1
#
_cell.length_a   1.000
_cell.length_b   1.000
_cell.length_c   1.000
_cell.angle_alpha   90.00
_cell.angle_beta   90.00
_cell.angle_gamma   90.00
#
_symmetry.space_group_name_H-M   'P 1'
#
loop_
_entity.id
_entity.type
_entity.pdbx_description
1 polymer ?
#
loop_
_entity_poly.entity_id
_entity_poly.type
_entity_poly.pdbx_seq_one_letter_code
_entity_poly.pdbx_strand_id
1 'polypeptide(L)'
;MKNFTLNIFKLIGIMFISISLKNVLQIFLGTLTNYSEVTKPYRLININNRITFETKINHLKLIFLYDFILFATIAYFWILLILYLLIKKFGNKLWMHISYTILIYIFTITYFDPFNYNIIFIFITVILGYVNWWMFEKWIMFE
;
A
#
# COMPACT_ATOMS: atom_id res chain seq x y z
N MET A 1 15.20 -18.92 15.70
CA MET A 1 14.93 -17.51 16.06
C MET A 1 15.64 -16.49 15.17
N LYS A 2 16.91 -16.66 14.81
CA LYS A 2 17.68 -15.69 13.99
C LYS A 2 17.01 -15.34 12.65
N ASN A 3 16.51 -16.35 11.91
CA ASN A 3 15.82 -16.14 10.63
C ASN A 3 14.49 -15.39 10.79
N PHE A 4 13.78 -15.61 11.90
CA PHE A 4 12.52 -14.93 12.18
C PHE A 4 12.73 -13.43 12.40
N THR A 5 13.65 -13.04 13.28
CA THR A 5 13.95 -11.62 13.54
C THR A 5 14.43 -10.91 12.26
N LEU A 6 15.25 -11.57 11.46
CA LEU A 6 15.74 -11.02 10.19
C LEU A 6 14.61 -10.85 9.15
N ASN A 7 13.67 -11.79 9.10
CA ASN A 7 12.47 -11.64 8.27
C ASN A 7 11.58 -10.48 8.73
N ILE A 8 11.47 -10.22 10.04
CA ILE A 8 10.72 -9.05 10.54
C ILE A 8 11.34 -7.74 10.01
N PHE A 9 12.67 -7.58 10.06
CA PHE A 9 13.32 -6.40 9.48
C PHE A 9 13.09 -6.28 7.97
N LYS A 10 13.13 -7.40 7.25
CA LYS A 10 12.80 -7.42 5.81
C LYS A 10 11.35 -7.05 5.54
N LEU A 11 10.40 -7.51 6.37
CA LEU A 11 8.98 -7.12 6.28
C LEU A 11 8.80 -5.61 6.50
N ILE A 12 9.52 -5.01 7.45
CA ILE A 12 9.51 -3.56 7.65
C ILE A 12 10.04 -2.83 6.40
N GLY A 13 11.11 -3.33 5.78
CA GLY A 13 11.60 -2.78 4.51
C GLY A 13 10.57 -2.87 3.39
N ILE A 14 9.97 -4.05 3.21
CA ILE A 14 8.90 -4.30 2.23
C ILE A 14 7.71 -3.37 2.46
N MET A 15 7.33 -3.15 3.73
CA MET A 15 6.25 -2.25 4.11
C MET A 15 6.48 -0.83 3.60
N PHE A 16 7.64 -0.23 3.89
CA PHE A 16 7.92 1.14 3.45
C PHE A 16 8.00 1.27 1.94
N ILE A 17 8.52 0.26 1.24
CA ILE A 17 8.54 0.22 -0.23
C ILE A 17 7.11 0.15 -0.78
N SER A 18 6.26 -0.69 -0.19
CA SER A 18 4.85 -0.85 -0.58
C SER A 18 4.07 0.44 -0.40
N ILE A 19 4.22 1.11 0.75
CA ILE A 19 3.58 2.39 1.05
C ILE A 19 4.03 3.47 0.06
N SER A 20 5.34 3.53 -0.21
CA SER A 20 5.91 4.48 -1.17
C SER A 20 5.35 4.26 -2.57
N LEU A 21 5.38 3.02 -3.04
CA LEU A 21 4.88 2.65 -4.36
C LEU A 21 3.38 2.95 -4.49
N LYS A 22 2.59 2.62 -3.47
CA LYS A 22 1.15 2.94 -3.41
C LYS A 22 0.93 4.45 -3.59
N ASN A 23 1.66 5.27 -2.84
CA ASN A 23 1.52 6.73 -2.89
C ASN A 23 1.94 7.32 -4.23
N VAL A 24 3.06 6.84 -4.78
CA VAL A 24 3.52 7.25 -6.12
C VAL A 24 2.46 6.91 -7.17
N LEU A 25 1.94 5.68 -7.17
CA LEU A 25 0.91 5.25 -8.12
C LEU A 25 -0.40 6.03 -7.96
N GLN A 26 -0.84 6.29 -6.72
CA GLN A 26 -2.04 7.09 -6.44
C GLN A 26 -1.94 8.51 -6.97
N ILE A 27 -0.78 9.17 -6.76
CA ILE A 27 -0.55 10.53 -7.22
C ILE A 27 -0.40 10.56 -8.74
N PHE A 28 0.39 9.64 -9.29
CA PHE A 28 0.64 9.57 -10.73
C PHE A 28 -0.66 9.33 -11.50
N LEU A 29 -1.41 8.28 -11.15
CA LEU A 29 -2.66 7.94 -11.83
C LEU A 29 -3.76 8.96 -11.55
N GLY A 30 -3.83 9.52 -10.34
CA GLY A 30 -4.79 10.57 -10.02
C GLY A 30 -4.54 11.86 -10.78
N THR A 31 -3.27 12.21 -11.00
CA THR A 31 -2.89 13.38 -11.79
C THR A 31 -3.11 13.13 -13.29
N LEU A 32 -2.78 11.94 -13.79
CA LEU A 32 -2.99 11.56 -15.20
C LEU A 32 -4.48 11.56 -15.59
N THR A 33 -5.35 11.12 -14.68
CA THR A 33 -6.80 11.03 -14.92
C THR A 33 -7.57 12.30 -14.54
N ASN A 34 -6.88 13.37 -14.14
CA ASN A 34 -7.50 14.61 -13.64
C ASN A 34 -8.54 14.36 -12.54
N TYR A 35 -8.25 13.46 -11.61
CA TYR A 35 -9.19 13.05 -10.56
C TYR A 35 -9.64 14.25 -9.73
N SER A 36 -10.96 14.47 -9.62
CA SER A 36 -11.55 15.69 -9.06
C SER A 36 -11.95 15.58 -7.59
N GLU A 37 -12.00 14.36 -7.05
CA GLU A 37 -12.53 14.16 -5.71
C GLU A 37 -11.58 14.58 -4.58
N VAL A 38 -12.15 14.73 -3.39
CA VAL A 38 -11.41 15.06 -2.17
C VAL A 38 -10.40 13.97 -1.86
N THR A 39 -9.21 14.41 -1.43
CA THR A 39 -8.13 13.52 -1.06
C THR A 39 -8.49 12.77 0.22
N LYS A 40 -8.55 11.44 0.12
CA LYS A 40 -8.79 10.51 1.22
C LYS A 40 -7.84 9.30 1.10
N PRO A 41 -7.64 8.55 2.19
CA PRO A 41 -6.97 7.24 2.10
C PRO A 41 -7.62 6.39 1.02
N TYR A 42 -6.80 5.64 0.28
CA TYR A 42 -7.26 4.72 -0.77
C TYR A 42 -8.10 5.35 -1.90
N ARG A 43 -7.92 6.66 -2.16
CA ARG A 43 -8.39 7.35 -3.37
C ARG A 43 -7.23 7.81 -4.25
N LEU A 44 -7.51 8.07 -5.51
CA LEU A 44 -6.56 8.74 -6.39
C LEU A 44 -6.30 10.17 -5.91
N ILE A 45 -5.10 10.69 -6.19
CA ILE A 45 -4.71 12.03 -5.76
C ILE A 45 -4.25 12.82 -6.98
N ASN A 46 -5.00 13.85 -7.34
CA ASN A 46 -4.54 14.82 -8.32
C ASN A 46 -3.81 15.96 -7.60
N ILE A 47 -2.47 16.00 -7.74
CA ILE A 47 -1.67 17.05 -7.10
C ILE A 47 -1.84 18.41 -7.81
N ASN A 48 -2.29 18.42 -9.06
CA ASN A 48 -2.53 19.63 -9.84
C ASN A 48 -3.83 20.34 -9.47
N ASN A 49 -4.73 19.72 -8.71
CA ASN A 49 -5.88 20.41 -8.11
C ASN A 49 -5.47 21.43 -7.04
N ARG A 50 -4.19 21.52 -6.67
CA ARG A 50 -3.66 22.52 -5.74
C ARG A 50 -3.01 23.65 -6.53
N ILE A 51 -3.48 24.87 -6.28
CA ILE A 51 -3.15 26.08 -7.05
C ILE A 51 -1.69 26.50 -6.85
N THR A 52 -1.18 26.41 -5.62
CA THR A 52 0.17 26.91 -5.28
C THR A 52 1.15 25.78 -5.01
N PHE A 53 2.44 26.04 -5.24
CA PHE A 53 3.50 25.08 -4.95
C PHE A 53 3.56 24.71 -3.45
N GLU A 54 3.36 25.68 -2.57
CA GLU A 54 3.34 25.46 -1.12
C GLU A 54 2.20 24.51 -0.69
N THR A 55 1.01 24.68 -1.26
CA THR A 55 -0.13 23.78 -0.96
C THR A 55 0.09 22.36 -1.48
N LYS A 56 0.81 22.19 -2.62
CA LYS A 56 1.26 20.88 -3.09
C LYS A 56 2.22 20.22 -2.10
N ILE A 57 3.23 20.96 -1.63
CA ILE A 57 4.21 20.46 -0.65
C ILE A 57 3.52 20.08 0.67
N ASN A 58 2.67 20.95 1.21
CA ASN A 58 1.99 20.69 2.47
C ASN A 58 1.09 19.45 2.38
N HIS A 59 0.47 19.22 1.23
CA HIS A 59 -0.30 18.02 0.98
C HIS A 59 0.58 16.75 0.93
N LEU A 60 1.73 16.80 0.26
CA LEU A 60 2.69 15.69 0.28
C LEU A 60 3.21 15.39 1.69
N LYS A 61 3.46 16.43 2.51
CA LYS A 61 3.84 16.27 3.92
C LYS A 61 2.74 15.56 4.73
N LEU A 62 1.48 15.89 4.49
CA LEU A 62 0.36 15.22 5.14
C LEU A 62 0.27 13.74 4.75
N ILE A 63 0.41 13.42 3.46
CA ILE A 63 0.44 12.03 2.98
C ILE A 63 1.60 11.29 3.66
N PHE A 64 2.78 11.90 3.72
CA PHE A 64 3.94 11.32 4.38
C PHE A 64 3.67 11.03 5.87
N LEU A 65 3.18 12.03 6.62
CA LEU A 65 2.88 11.87 8.04
C LEU A 65 1.83 10.80 8.30
N TYR A 66 0.72 10.80 7.55
CA TYR A 66 -0.34 9.82 7.76
C TYR A 66 0.07 8.41 7.36
N ASP A 67 0.64 8.21 6.17
CA ASP A 67 0.92 6.87 5.68
C ASP A 67 2.18 6.25 6.28
N PHE A 68 3.26 7.02 6.44
CA PHE A 68 4.56 6.48 6.86
C PHE A 68 4.75 6.48 8.38
N ILE A 69 4.07 7.37 9.12
CA ILE A 69 4.25 7.46 10.58
C ILE A 69 3.05 6.81 11.29
N LEU A 70 1.82 7.21 10.97
CA LEU A 70 0.64 6.69 11.68
C LEU A 70 0.22 5.30 11.17
N PHE A 71 -0.08 5.18 9.88
CA PHE A 71 -0.64 3.94 9.34
C PHE A 71 0.38 2.81 9.19
N ALA A 72 1.66 3.14 8.96
CA ALA A 72 2.72 2.14 8.84
C ALA A 72 2.74 1.17 10.04
N THR A 73 2.76 1.71 11.26
CA THR A 73 2.88 0.92 12.49
C THR A 73 1.54 0.35 12.96
N ILE A 74 0.45 1.11 12.81
CA ILE A 74 -0.87 0.72 13.35
C ILE A 74 -1.58 -0.29 12.45
N ALA A 75 -1.33 -0.27 11.13
CA ALA A 75 -2.05 -1.10 10.17
C ALA A 75 -1.11 -1.91 9.26
N TYR A 76 -0.25 -1.26 8.47
CA TYR A 76 0.49 -1.95 7.40
C TYR A 76 1.43 -3.03 7.92
N PHE A 77 2.08 -2.83 9.08
CA PHE A 77 2.94 -3.84 9.68
C PHE A 77 2.16 -5.13 10.00
N TRP A 78 1.01 -4.99 10.68
CA TRP A 78 0.16 -6.13 11.04
C TRP A 78 -0.40 -6.86 9.82
N ILE A 79 -0.80 -6.10 8.81
CA ILE A 79 -1.24 -6.61 7.52
C ILE A 79 -0.15 -7.48 6.88
N LEU A 80 1.08 -6.96 6.76
CA LEU A 80 2.18 -7.72 6.17
C LEU A 80 2.62 -8.91 7.04
N LEU A 81 2.51 -8.79 8.36
CA LEU A 81 2.78 -9.90 9.28
C LEU A 81 1.78 -11.04 9.09
N ILE A 82 0.50 -10.75 8.94
CA ILE A 82 -0.54 -11.75 8.64
C ILE A 82 -0.24 -12.43 7.30
N LEU A 83 0.06 -11.64 6.26
CA LEU A 83 0.44 -12.18 4.94
C LEU A 83 1.66 -13.11 5.04
N TYR A 84 2.68 -12.72 5.81
CA TYR A 84 3.85 -13.56 6.06
C TYR A 84 3.50 -14.89 6.73
N LEU A 85 2.65 -14.89 7.75
CA LEU A 85 2.21 -16.13 8.41
C LEU A 85 1.43 -17.04 7.44
N LEU A 86 0.58 -16.46 6.58
CA LEU A 86 -0.13 -17.20 5.55
C LEU A 86 0.85 -17.82 4.54
N ILE A 87 1.82 -17.06 4.05
CA ILE A 87 2.82 -17.54 3.09
C ILE A 87 3.69 -18.63 3.69
N LYS A 88 4.09 -18.49 4.96
CA LYS A 88 4.85 -19.53 5.66
C LYS A 88 4.11 -20.87 5.68
N LYS A 89 2.77 -20.84 5.74
CA LYS A 89 1.93 -22.05 5.77
C LYS A 89 1.59 -22.59 4.38
N PHE A 90 1.27 -21.72 3.42
CA PHE A 90 0.69 -22.10 2.13
C PHE A 90 1.64 -21.93 0.93
N GLY A 91 2.84 -21.41 1.16
CA GLY A 91 3.84 -21.09 0.15
C GLY A 91 3.68 -19.69 -0.44
N ASN A 92 4.74 -19.19 -1.08
CA ASN A 92 4.78 -17.85 -1.68
C ASN A 92 4.13 -17.82 -3.07
N LYS A 93 2.79 -17.76 -3.11
CA LYS A 93 2.02 -17.76 -4.37
C LYS A 93 1.56 -16.35 -4.75
N LEU A 94 1.77 -15.96 -6.01
CA LEU A 94 1.40 -14.63 -6.52
C LEU A 94 -0.07 -14.26 -6.25
N TRP A 95 -0.99 -15.20 -6.49
CA TRP A 95 -2.42 -14.95 -6.28
C TRP A 95 -2.77 -14.64 -4.81
N MET A 96 -2.00 -15.14 -3.85
CA MET A 96 -2.21 -14.81 -2.43
C MET A 96 -1.90 -13.34 -2.18
N HIS A 97 -0.82 -12.81 -2.73
CA HIS A 97 -0.48 -11.39 -2.57
C HIS A 97 -1.50 -10.47 -3.23
N ILE A 98 -1.90 -10.78 -4.46
CA ILE A 98 -2.89 -9.99 -5.20
C ILE A 98 -4.25 -10.03 -4.51
N SER A 99 -4.75 -11.21 -4.16
CA SER A 99 -6.05 -11.32 -3.46
C SER A 99 -6.00 -10.62 -2.10
N TYR A 100 -4.88 -10.71 -1.38
CA TYR A 100 -4.71 -10.05 -0.10
C TYR A 100 -4.72 -8.52 -0.21
N THR A 101 -3.99 -7.94 -1.16
CA THR A 101 -3.99 -6.47 -1.37
C THR A 101 -5.35 -5.96 -1.83
N ILE A 102 -6.06 -6.71 -2.69
CA ILE A 102 -7.43 -6.37 -3.11
C ILE A 102 -8.38 -6.41 -1.91
N LEU A 103 -8.32 -7.45 -1.07
CA LEU A 103 -9.18 -7.57 0.11
C LEU A 103 -8.97 -6.40 1.08
N ILE A 104 -7.72 -6.04 1.37
CA ILE A 104 -7.41 -4.88 2.22
C ILE A 104 -8.03 -3.62 1.65
N TYR A 105 -7.90 -3.39 0.34
CA TYR A 105 -8.51 -2.25 -0.31
C TYR A 105 -10.03 -2.25 -0.14
N ILE A 106 -10.70 -3.36 -0.45
CA ILE A 106 -12.15 -3.50 -0.32
C ILE A 106 -12.60 -3.25 1.12
N PHE A 107 -11.93 -3.83 2.12
CA PHE A 107 -12.25 -3.58 3.52
C PHE A 107 -12.05 -2.12 3.90
N THR A 108 -10.93 -1.52 3.49
CA THR A 108 -10.58 -0.17 3.89
C THR A 108 -11.52 0.86 3.26
N ILE A 109 -11.82 0.73 1.96
CA ILE A 109 -12.75 1.64 1.29
C ILE A 109 -14.17 1.46 1.82
N THR A 110 -14.61 0.23 2.13
CA THR A 110 -15.93 -0.01 2.71
C THR A 110 -16.08 0.65 4.09
N TYR A 111 -15.01 0.71 4.88
CA TYR A 111 -15.03 1.33 6.21
C TYR A 111 -14.90 2.87 6.17
N PHE A 112 -13.93 3.40 5.44
CA PHE A 112 -13.64 4.85 5.45
C PHE A 112 -14.45 5.66 4.43
N ASP A 113 -14.96 5.01 3.39
CA ASP A 113 -15.61 5.68 2.27
C ASP A 113 -16.59 4.76 1.53
N PRO A 114 -17.68 4.35 2.22
CA PRO A 114 -18.56 3.28 1.76
C PRO A 114 -19.04 3.48 0.31
N PHE A 115 -19.02 2.40 -0.47
CA PHE A 115 -19.51 2.33 -1.85
C PHE A 115 -18.77 3.16 -2.92
N ASN A 116 -17.67 3.84 -2.58
CA ASN A 116 -16.84 4.58 -3.54
C ASN A 116 -15.66 3.74 -4.07
N TYR A 117 -15.97 2.59 -4.65
CA TYR A 117 -14.95 1.72 -5.26
C TYR A 117 -14.39 2.35 -6.53
N ASN A 118 -13.07 2.31 -6.68
CA ASN A 118 -12.36 2.88 -7.82
C ASN A 118 -11.56 1.79 -8.54
N ILE A 119 -11.94 1.52 -9.79
CA ILE A 119 -11.32 0.47 -10.61
C ILE A 119 -9.82 0.70 -10.84
N ILE A 120 -9.39 1.98 -10.94
CA ILE A 120 -7.98 2.34 -11.09
C ILE A 120 -7.24 1.99 -9.80
N PHE A 121 -7.88 2.14 -8.63
CA PHE A 121 -7.28 1.73 -7.37
C PHE A 121 -7.15 0.20 -7.26
N ILE A 122 -8.12 -0.56 -7.78
CA ILE A 122 -7.99 -2.02 -7.88
C ILE A 122 -6.75 -2.37 -8.73
N PHE A 123 -6.54 -1.67 -9.86
CA PHE A 123 -5.32 -1.86 -10.66
C PHE A 123 -4.03 -1.55 -9.86
N ILE A 124 -4.01 -0.48 -9.07
CA ILE A 124 -2.91 -0.19 -8.13
C ILE A 124 -2.68 -1.37 -7.18
N THR A 125 -3.75 -1.94 -6.61
CA THR A 125 -3.62 -3.06 -5.65
C THR A 125 -3.07 -4.33 -6.28
N VAL A 126 -3.36 -4.58 -7.56
CA VAL A 126 -2.78 -5.69 -8.33
C VAL A 126 -1.28 -5.48 -8.53
N ILE A 127 -0.85 -4.27 -8.91
CA ILE A 127 0.58 -3.95 -9.03
C ILE A 127 1.30 -4.13 -7.69
N LEU A 128 0.72 -3.63 -6.61
CA LEU A 128 1.26 -3.79 -5.26
C LEU A 128 1.37 -5.27 -4.87
N GLY A 129 0.35 -6.08 -5.17
CA GLY A 129 0.37 -7.52 -4.92
C GLY A 129 1.50 -8.22 -5.68
N TYR A 130 1.70 -7.88 -6.95
CA TYR A 130 2.81 -8.42 -7.74
C TYR A 130 4.18 -8.04 -7.15
N VAL A 131 4.37 -6.77 -6.81
CA VAL A 131 5.64 -6.28 -6.25
C VAL A 131 5.90 -6.89 -4.87
N ASN A 132 4.88 -7.06 -4.04
CA ASN A 132 4.97 -7.77 -2.76
C ASN A 132 5.40 -9.22 -2.95
N TRP A 133 4.78 -9.95 -3.88
CA TRP A 133 5.14 -11.33 -4.18
C TRP A 133 6.62 -11.46 -4.56
N TRP A 134 7.08 -10.60 -5.47
CA TRP A 134 8.46 -10.58 -5.93
C TRP A 134 9.44 -10.28 -4.78
N MET A 135 9.14 -9.29 -3.93
CA MET A 135 9.99 -8.98 -2.77
C MET A 135 10.00 -10.11 -1.74
N PHE A 136 8.86 -10.78 -1.51
CA PHE A 136 8.81 -11.94 -0.62
C PHE A 136 9.64 -13.10 -1.16
N GLU A 137 9.61 -13.32 -2.47
CA GLU A 137 10.42 -14.35 -3.13
C GLU A 137 11.92 -14.04 -3.01
N LYS A 138 12.31 -12.78 -3.19
CA LYS A 138 13.73 -12.39 -3.17
C LYS A 138 14.30 -12.22 -1.78
N TRP A 139 13.52 -11.73 -0.82
CA TRP A 139 14.05 -11.29 0.45
C TRP A 139 13.70 -12.23 1.59
N ILE A 140 12.48 -12.77 1.67
CA ILE A 140 12.06 -13.54 2.84
C ILE A 140 12.60 -14.97 2.76
N MET A 141 13.26 -15.42 3.83
CA MET A 141 13.81 -16.78 3.93
C MET A 141 12.86 -17.63 4.78
N PHE A 142 12.28 -18.68 4.20
CA PHE A 142 11.29 -19.53 4.89
C PHE A 142 11.91 -20.74 5.59
N GLU A 143 13.22 -20.96 5.42
CA GLU A 143 14.04 -21.99 6.09
C GLU A 143 14.34 -21.68 7.56
#